data_AF-A0A2G2XYC7-F1
#
_entry.id   AF-A0A2G2XYC7-F1
#
_cell.length_a   1.000
_cell.length_b   1.000
_cell.length_c   1.000
_cell.angle_alpha   90.00
_cell.angle_beta   90.00
_cell.angle_gamma   90.00
#
_symmetry.space_group_name_H-M   'P 1'
#
loop_
_entity.id
_entity.type
_entity.pdbx_description
1 polymer ?
#
loop_
_entity_poly.entity_id
_entity_poly.type
_entity_poly.pdbx_seq_one_letter_code
_entity_poly.pdbx_strand_id
1 'polypeptide(L)' 'MKDPEVVEAGKFAVDEHNKEAKTVLEFQEVTKGESQVVRGINYRLTISATDGDSLHNYLAKVWIKPGGKSKSLTSFEELK' A
#
# COMPACT_ATOMS: atom_id res chain seq x y z
N MET A 1 -4.34 -8.85 -7.53
CA MET A 1 -3.38 -9.68 -6.74
C MET A 1 -4.15 -10.48 -5.68
N LYS A 2 -3.78 -11.72 -5.33
CA LYS A 2 -4.55 -12.55 -4.37
C LYS A 2 -3.79 -13.00 -3.12
N ASP A 3 -2.51 -12.65 -3.02
CA ASP A 3 -1.72 -12.97 -1.82
C ASP A 3 -2.24 -12.17 -0.61
N PRO A 4 -2.68 -12.83 0.48
CA PRO A 4 -3.22 -12.16 1.66
C PRO A 4 -2.27 -11.13 2.27
N GLU A 5 -0.95 -11.41 2.30
CA GLU A 5 0.04 -10.50 2.89
C GLU A 5 0.18 -9.24 2.06
N VAL A 6 0.17 -9.38 0.73
CA VAL A 6 0.23 -8.26 -0.22
C VAL A 6 -1.03 -7.41 -0.14
N VAL A 7 -2.22 -8.03 -0.03
CA VAL A 7 -3.49 -7.31 0.13
C VAL A 7 -3.52 -6.56 1.47
N GLU A 8 -3.06 -7.17 2.55
CA GLU A 8 -2.96 -6.52 3.86
C GLU A 8 -1.99 -5.34 3.84
N ALA A 9 -0.83 -5.47 3.17
CA ALA A 9 0.10 -4.37 2.96
C ALA A 9 -0.52 -3.23 2.14
N GLY A 10 -1.34 -3.55 1.13
CA GLY A 10 -2.08 -2.57 0.35
C GLY A 10 -3.11 -1.79 1.17
N LYS A 11 -3.92 -2.48 1.98
CA LYS A 11 -4.88 -1.85 2.89
C LYS A 11 -4.18 -0.94 3.90
N PHE A 12 -3.12 -1.45 4.53
CA PHE A 12 -2.29 -0.69 5.46
C PHE A 12 -1.74 0.59 4.82
N ALA A 13 -1.30 0.55 3.55
CA ALA A 13 -0.78 1.72 2.87
C ALA A 13 -1.83 2.82 2.69
N VAL A 14 -3.06 2.46 2.32
CA VAL A 14 -4.16 3.42 2.19
C VAL A 14 -4.56 3.99 3.55
N ASP A 15 -4.68 3.15 4.57
CA ASP A 15 -5.06 3.57 5.93
C ASP A 15 -4.02 4.54 6.54
N GLU A 16 -2.72 4.22 6.42
CA GLU A 16 -1.67 5.08 6.97
C GLU A 16 -1.57 6.40 6.17
N HIS A 17 -1.73 6.36 4.84
CA HIS A 17 -1.79 7.58 4.03
C HIS A 17 -2.98 8.47 4.44
N ASN A 18 -4.18 7.90 4.57
CA ASN A 18 -5.38 8.63 5.01
C ASN A 18 -5.15 9.32 6.35
N LYS A 19 -4.51 8.64 7.29
CA LYS A 19 -4.16 9.17 8.61
C LYS A 19 -3.14 10.32 8.54
N GLU A 20 -2.08 10.19 7.74
CA GLU A 20 -1.01 11.18 7.62
C GLU A 20 -1.44 12.42 6.80
N ALA A 21 -2.10 12.19 5.66
CA ALA A 21 -2.51 13.21 4.71
C ALA A 21 -3.91 13.79 4.99
N LYS A 22 -4.65 13.23 5.96
CA LYS A 22 -6.05 13.58 6.27
C LYS A 22 -6.98 13.43 5.07
N THR A 23 -6.79 12.35 4.32
CA THR A 23 -7.62 11.94 3.17
C THR A 23 -8.55 10.79 3.56
N VAL A 24 -9.46 10.41 2.67
CA VAL A 24 -10.48 9.36 2.90
C VAL A 24 -10.56 8.38 1.73
N LEU A 25 -9.40 8.02 1.18
CA LEU A 25 -9.33 7.07 0.06
C LEU A 25 -9.86 5.71 0.48
N GLU A 26 -10.67 5.08 -0.37
CA GLU A 26 -11.18 3.73 -0.12
C GLU A 26 -10.38 2.71 -0.94
N PHE A 27 -9.71 1.78 -0.25
CA PHE A 27 -8.96 0.70 -0.88
C PHE A 27 -9.88 -0.20 -1.73
N GLN A 28 -9.52 -0.40 -3.00
CA GLN A 28 -10.23 -1.33 -3.89
C GLN A 28 -9.44 -2.63 -4.02
N GLU A 29 -8.24 -2.57 -4.62
CA GLU A 29 -7.40 -3.75 -4.80
C GLU A 29 -5.92 -3.41 -5.01
N VAL A 30 -5.06 -4.43 -4.87
CA VAL A 30 -3.68 -4.37 -5.35
C VAL A 30 -3.62 -4.91 -6.77
N THR A 31 -3.34 -4.04 -7.74
CA THR A 31 -3.27 -4.39 -9.17
C THR A 31 -1.91 -4.97 -9.54
N LYS A 32 -0.83 -4.51 -8.90
CA LYS A 32 0.54 -5.04 -9.06
C LYS A 32 1.27 -5.06 -7.73
N GLY A 33 2.15 -6.01 -7.53
CA GLY A 33 2.97 -6.11 -6.32
C GLY A 33 4.32 -6.74 -6.62
N GLU A 34 5.37 -6.08 -6.17
CA GLU A 34 6.75 -6.54 -6.20
C GLU A 34 7.26 -6.59 -4.76
N SER A 35 8.09 -7.58 -4.46
CA SER A 35 8.70 -7.74 -3.14
C SER A 35 10.21 -7.78 -3.25
N GLN A 36 10.90 -7.10 -2.35
CA GLN A 36 12.35 -7.17 -2.23
C GLN A 36 12.75 -7.51 -0.79
N VAL A 37 13.50 -8.60 -0.63
CA VAL A 37 14.09 -8.97 0.66
C VAL A 37 15.29 -8.06 0.94
N VAL A 38 15.23 -7.37 2.06
CA VAL A 38 16.30 -6.56 2.64
C VAL A 38 16.49 -6.98 4.09
N ARG A 39 16.92 -6.10 5.00
CA ARG A 39 16.75 -6.33 6.44
C ARG A 39 15.27 -6.26 6.85
N GLY A 40 14.41 -7.06 6.21
CA GLY A 40 12.94 -6.98 6.20
C GLY A 40 12.40 -7.29 4.80
N ILE A 41 11.13 -6.99 4.53
CA ILE A 41 10.53 -7.09 3.20
C ILE A 41 10.06 -5.70 2.77
N ASN A 42 10.53 -5.23 1.62
CA ASN A 42 9.99 -4.04 0.97
C ASN A 42 8.99 -4.46 -0.10
N TYR A 43 7.73 -4.11 0.09
CA TYR A 43 6.70 -4.21 -0.94
C TYR A 43 6.62 -2.92 -1.73
N ARG A 44 6.61 -3.05 -3.06
CA ARG A 44 6.26 -1.98 -4.00
C ARG A 44 4.96 -2.38 -4.68
N LEU A 45 3.89 -1.68 -4.33
CA LEU A 45 2.53 -2.03 -4.70
C LEU A 45 1.93 -0.96 -5.60
N THR A 46 1.24 -1.37 -6.66
CA THR A 46 0.26 -0.52 -7.32
C THR A 46 -1.11 -0.84 -6.75
N ILE A 47 -1.73 0.16 -6.13
CA ILE A 47 -3.01 0.06 -5.43
C ILE A 47 -4.03 0.87 -6.21
N SER A 48 -5.19 0.30 -6.44
CA SER A 48 -6.35 1.06 -6.88
C SER A 48 -7.16 1.47 -5.65
N ALA A 49 -7.51 2.75 -5.56
CA ALA A 49 -8.34 3.29 -4.50
C ALA A 49 -9.27 4.37 -5.07
N THR A 50 -10.43 4.55 -4.44
CA THR A 50 -11.42 5.55 -4.82
C THR A 50 -11.34 6.79 -3.93
N ASP A 51 -11.48 7.97 -4.53
CA ASP A 51 -11.75 9.23 -3.84
C ASP A 51 -13.18 9.66 -4.21
N GLY A 52 -14.13 9.31 -3.34
CA GLY A 52 -15.56 9.32 -3.69
C GLY A 52 -15.84 8.36 -4.86
N ASP A 53 -16.34 8.89 -5.98
CA ASP A 53 -16.66 8.10 -7.17
C ASP A 53 -15.49 7.97 -8.17
N SER A 54 -14.36 8.62 -7.90
CA SER A 54 -13.22 8.65 -8.82
C SER A 54 -12.23 7.55 -8.50
N LEU A 55 -11.95 6.67 -9.47
CA LEU A 55 -10.97 5.59 -9.32
C LEU A 55 -9.57 6.07 -9.72
N HIS A 56 -8.63 5.97 -8.79
CA HIS A 56 -7.24 6.34 -8.98
C HIS A 56 -6.31 5.15 -8.75
N ASN A 57 -5.08 5.24 -9.26
CA ASN A 57 -4.03 4.28 -8.98
C ASN A 57 -2.89 4.97 -8.23
N TYR A 58 -2.30 4.25 -7.30
CA TYR A 58 -1.25 4.76 -6.43
C TYR A 58 -0.09 3.77 -6.39
N LEU A 59 1.12 4.30 -6.35
CA LEU A 59 2.32 3.55 -6.02
C LEU A 59 2.61 3.70 -4.54
N ALA A 60 2.51 2.61 -3.80
CA ALA A 60 2.84 2.54 -2.40
C ALA A 60 4.09 1.71 -2.17
N LYS A 61 4.95 2.17 -1.26
CA LYS A 61 6.10 1.41 -0.75
C LYS A 61 5.91 1.11 0.72
N VAL A 62 5.75 -0.16 1.06
CA VAL A 62 5.51 -0.64 2.43
C VAL A 62 6.69 -1.48 2.87
N TRP A 63 7.34 -1.08 3.95
CA TRP A 63 8.40 -1.89 4.57
C TRP A 63 7.85 -2.68 5.75
N ILE A 64 8.13 -3.98 5.77
CA ILE A 64 7.81 -4.88 6.87
C ILE A 64 9.11 -5.27 7.58
N LYS A 65 9.13 -5.09 8.91
CA LYS A 65 10.28 -5.50 9.72
C LYS A 65 10.52 -7.02 9.65
N PRO A 66 11.77 -7.47 9.81
CA PRO A 66 12.08 -8.89 9.97
C PRO A 66 11.19 -9.54 11.04
N GLY A 67 10.53 -10.66 10.69
CA GLY A 67 9.62 -11.36 11.59
C GLY A 67 8.18 -10.79 11.64
N GLY A 68 7.81 -9.84 10.77
CA GLY A 68 6.41 -9.50 10.47
C GLY A 68 5.68 -8.61 11.50
N LYS A 69 6.36 -8.19 12.58
CA LYS A 69 5.69 -7.54 13.73
C LYS A 69 5.27 -6.08 13.51
N SER A 70 5.82 -5.39 12.52
CA SER A 70 5.46 -3.99 12.25
C SER A 70 5.63 -3.64 10.78
N LYS A 71 4.74 -2.78 10.28
CA LYS A 71 4.75 -2.24 8.93
C LYS A 71 5.00 -0.73 8.98
N SER A 72 5.57 -0.18 7.91
CA SER A 72 5.80 1.26 7.77
C SER A 72 5.55 1.68 6.33
N LEU A 73 4.75 2.73 6.13
CA LEU A 73 4.56 3.34 4.83
C LEU A 73 5.76 4.26 4.57
N THR A 74 6.45 4.05 3.46
CA THR A 74 7.69 4.78 3.13
C THR A 74 7.52 5.74 1.96
N SER A 75 6.50 5.53 1.13
CA SER A 75 6.10 6.40 0.02
C SER A 75 4.70 6.01 -0.42
N PHE A 76 3.90 7.01 -0.79
CA PHE A 76 2.57 6.86 -1.34
C PHE A 76 2.34 7.98 -2.36
N GLU A 77 2.24 7.62 -3.63
CA GLU A 77 2.22 8.57 -4.74
C GLU A 77 1.13 8.19 -5.75
N GLU A 78 0.31 9.15 -6.17
CA GLU A 78 -0.66 8.91 -7.25
C GLU A 78 0.07 8.70 -8.59
N LEU A 79 -0.35 7.68 -9.33
CA LEU A 79 0.14 7.39 -10.67
C LEU A 79 -0.71 8.16 -11.69
N LYS A 80 -0.06 9.04 -12.45
CA LYS A 80 -0.65 9.77 -13.58
C LYS A 80 -0.61 8.95 -14.86
#